data_AF-A0A1H2BD68-F1
#
_entry.id   AF-A0A1H2BD68-F1
#
_cell.length_a   1.000
_cell.length_b   1.000
_cell.length_c   1.000
_cell.angle_alpha   90.00
_cell.angle_beta   90.00
_cell.angle_gamma   90.00
#
_symmetry.space_group_name_H-M   'P 1'
#
loop_
_entity.id
_entity.type
_entity.pdbx_description
1 polymer ?
#
loop_
_entity_poly.entity_id
_entity_poly.type
_entity_poly.pdbx_seq_one_letter_code
_entity_poly.pdbx_strand_id
1 'polypeptide(L)'
;MVDRSSYRAGRPAERESDSLAGLRRALIDLRTLNHDLSAVRTTAPAFDGHDETGTVTITVSSEGLVTDITVDARWQARLPREHLGAALFEAYGNAMHATMSAQLEALDWADSIRGDDRIAEEVDERLRLNRRHYPDLADMLADVQHRRDRYEMATRHADPPATAPIQRDTTIRGPIGFFEITVIGGRIADIQVLLSRLPHPATNGTLVQEALAAFRSAARAGSR
;
A
#
# COMPACT_ATOMS: atom_id res chain seq x y z
N MET A 1 -17.27 70.90 -26.98
CA MET A 1 -17.84 69.54 -27.11
C MET A 1 -16.75 68.57 -26.70
N VAL A 2 -16.66 68.27 -25.40
CA VAL A 2 -15.67 67.35 -24.84
C VAL A 2 -16.43 66.47 -23.86
N ASP A 3 -16.58 65.21 -24.24
CA ASP A 3 -17.26 64.17 -23.48
C ASP A 3 -16.35 63.67 -22.35
N ARG A 4 -16.79 63.87 -21.10
CA ARG A 4 -16.05 63.45 -19.91
C ARG A 4 -16.42 62.00 -19.60
N SER A 5 -15.59 61.09 -20.15
CA SER A 5 -15.55 59.68 -19.79
C SER A 5 -15.51 59.48 -18.27
N SER A 6 -16.60 58.94 -17.74
CA SER A 6 -16.76 58.58 -16.35
C SER A 6 -16.01 57.26 -16.08
N TYR A 7 -14.74 57.35 -15.66
CA TYR A 7 -14.01 56.22 -15.09
C TYR A 7 -14.63 55.86 -13.73
N ARG A 8 -15.57 54.91 -13.74
CA ARG A 8 -16.15 54.33 -12.53
C ARG A 8 -15.10 53.42 -11.90
N ALA A 9 -14.36 53.93 -10.92
CA ALA A 9 -13.46 53.13 -10.09
C ALA A 9 -14.28 52.04 -9.40
N GLY A 10 -14.16 50.79 -9.88
CA GLY A 10 -14.78 49.61 -9.26
C GLY A 10 -14.34 49.51 -7.80
N ARG A 11 -15.31 49.37 -6.89
CA ARG A 11 -15.09 49.39 -5.45
C ARG A 11 -14.15 48.24 -5.04
N PRO A 12 -13.11 48.48 -4.23
CA PRO A 12 -12.15 47.47 -3.82
C PRO A 12 -12.78 46.27 -3.11
N ALA A 13 -13.93 46.45 -2.45
CA ALA A 13 -14.66 45.39 -1.78
C ALA A 13 -15.25 44.31 -2.72
N GLU A 14 -15.54 44.63 -3.99
CA GLU A 14 -16.07 43.64 -4.94
C GLU A 14 -14.98 42.69 -5.46
N ARG A 15 -13.75 43.20 -5.65
CA ARG A 15 -12.61 42.38 -6.09
C ARG A 15 -12.17 41.36 -5.05
N GLU A 16 -12.28 41.71 -3.77
CA GLU A 16 -11.92 40.83 -2.67
C GLU A 16 -12.96 39.69 -2.50
N SER A 17 -14.24 40.00 -2.68
CA SER A 17 -15.32 38.99 -2.67
C SER A 17 -15.18 37.98 -3.81
N ASP A 18 -14.85 38.43 -5.02
CA ASP A 18 -14.66 37.54 -6.17
C ASP A 18 -13.43 36.63 -6.01
N SER A 19 -12.36 37.17 -5.42
CA SER A 19 -11.13 36.40 -5.13
C SER A 19 -11.38 35.30 -4.09
N LEU A 20 -12.15 35.60 -3.04
CA LEU A 20 -12.53 34.63 -2.02
C LEU A 20 -13.51 33.57 -2.54
N ALA A 21 -14.42 33.95 -3.45
CA ALA A 21 -15.31 33.01 -4.11
C ALA A 21 -14.54 32.01 -4.99
N GLY A 22 -13.55 32.50 -5.76
CA GLY A 22 -12.65 31.66 -6.56
C GLY A 22 -11.86 30.66 -5.70
N LEU A 23 -11.30 31.13 -4.58
CA LEU A 23 -10.49 30.30 -3.68
C LEU A 23 -11.32 29.24 -2.95
N ARG A 24 -12.55 29.56 -2.54
CA ARG A 24 -13.50 28.59 -1.98
C ARG A 24 -13.87 27.49 -2.98
N ARG A 25 -14.06 27.85 -4.25
CA ARG A 25 -14.37 26.90 -5.31
C ARG A 25 -13.19 25.95 -5.56
N ALA A 26 -11.99 26.51 -5.67
CA ALA A 26 -10.76 25.71 -5.80
C ALA A 26 -10.56 24.75 -4.63
N LEU A 27 -10.83 25.15 -3.39
CA LEU A 27 -10.73 24.27 -2.22
C LEU A 27 -11.77 23.14 -2.22
N ILE A 28 -12.98 23.39 -2.70
CA ILE A 28 -14.01 22.36 -2.86
C ILE A 28 -13.57 21.36 -3.94
N ASP A 29 -13.08 21.85 -5.08
CA ASP A 29 -12.63 21.00 -6.19
C ASP A 29 -11.45 20.11 -5.78
N LEU A 30 -10.49 20.66 -5.02
CA LEU A 30 -9.34 19.91 -4.48
C LEU A 30 -9.79 18.83 -3.48
N ARG A 31 -10.81 19.11 -2.66
CA ARG A 31 -11.36 18.15 -1.71
C ARG A 31 -12.11 17.02 -2.43
N THR A 32 -12.86 17.33 -3.48
CA THR A 32 -13.54 16.34 -4.32
C THR A 32 -12.53 15.44 -5.04
N LEU A 33 -11.50 16.02 -5.67
CA LEU A 33 -10.43 15.25 -6.29
C LEU A 33 -9.70 14.35 -5.29
N ASN A 34 -9.42 14.84 -4.08
CA ASN A 34 -8.79 14.02 -3.05
C ASN A 34 -9.72 12.89 -2.57
N HIS A 35 -11.03 13.13 -2.53
CA HIS A 35 -12.02 12.10 -2.21
C HIS A 35 -12.10 11.04 -3.32
N ASP A 36 -12.15 11.45 -4.58
CA ASP A 36 -12.18 10.54 -5.73
C ASP A 36 -10.88 9.72 -5.83
N LEU A 37 -9.72 10.34 -5.61
CA LEU A 37 -8.44 9.65 -5.53
C LEU A 37 -8.39 8.67 -4.34
N SER A 38 -9.04 8.99 -3.22
CA SER A 38 -9.14 8.08 -2.09
C SER A 38 -10.11 6.91 -2.35
N ALA A 39 -11.18 7.13 -3.12
CA ALA A 39 -12.12 6.11 -3.59
C ALA A 39 -11.44 5.14 -4.57
N VAL A 40 -10.61 5.68 -5.47
CA VAL A 40 -9.76 4.88 -6.37
C VAL A 40 -8.69 4.11 -5.59
N ARG A 41 -8.10 4.71 -4.54
CA ARG A 41 -7.17 4.00 -3.63
C ARG A 41 -7.83 2.95 -2.76
N THR A 42 -9.15 2.99 -2.54
CA THR A 42 -9.86 1.99 -1.72
C THR A 42 -10.13 0.68 -2.45
N THR A 43 -9.77 0.57 -3.72
CA THR A 43 -9.67 -0.70 -4.46
C THR A 43 -8.22 -1.03 -4.79
N ALA A 44 -7.31 -0.82 -3.83
CA ALA A 44 -6.02 -1.48 -3.89
C ALA A 44 -6.29 -2.99 -4.07
N PRO A 45 -5.66 -3.65 -5.06
CA PRO A 45 -5.91 -5.06 -5.30
C PRO A 45 -5.59 -5.84 -4.04
N ALA A 46 -6.54 -6.68 -3.65
CA ALA A 46 -6.40 -7.63 -2.57
C ALA A 46 -6.20 -9.01 -3.18
N PHE A 47 -5.35 -9.81 -2.56
CA PHE A 47 -4.92 -11.10 -3.07
C PHE A 47 -5.30 -12.18 -2.07
N ASP A 48 -6.01 -13.18 -2.56
CA ASP A 48 -6.45 -14.30 -1.75
C ASP A 48 -5.44 -15.44 -1.85
N GLY A 49 -5.20 -16.10 -0.72
CA GLY A 49 -4.52 -17.37 -0.62
C GLY A 49 -5.36 -18.35 0.17
N HIS A 50 -5.31 -19.62 -0.22
CA HIS A 50 -6.02 -20.71 0.43
C HIS A 50 -5.03 -21.80 0.83
N ASP A 51 -5.34 -22.56 1.89
CA ASP A 51 -4.61 -23.79 2.20
C ASP A 51 -4.98 -24.90 1.20
N GLU A 52 -4.19 -25.99 1.15
CA GLU A 52 -4.42 -27.14 0.26
C GLU A 52 -5.84 -27.71 0.40
N THR A 53 -6.41 -27.68 1.61
CA THR A 53 -7.76 -28.18 1.83
C THR A 53 -8.85 -27.18 1.43
N GLY A 54 -8.52 -25.91 1.16
CA GLY A 54 -9.49 -24.85 0.87
C GLY A 54 -10.45 -24.58 2.05
N THR A 55 -9.98 -24.84 3.27
CA THR A 55 -10.71 -24.64 4.51
C THR A 55 -10.45 -23.27 5.11
N VAL A 56 -9.27 -22.71 4.86
CA VAL A 56 -8.81 -21.42 5.32
C VAL A 56 -8.48 -20.57 4.10
N THR A 57 -9.03 -19.36 4.07
CA THR A 57 -8.71 -18.34 3.07
C THR A 57 -8.19 -17.10 3.79
N ILE A 58 -7.09 -16.53 3.31
CA ILE A 58 -6.53 -15.29 3.80
C ILE A 58 -6.45 -14.30 2.66
N THR A 59 -6.94 -13.08 2.91
CA THR A 59 -6.84 -11.97 1.97
C THR A 59 -5.78 -10.98 2.45
N VAL A 60 -4.88 -10.61 1.55
CA VAL A 60 -3.75 -9.71 1.82
C VAL A 60 -3.82 -8.51 0.89
N SER A 61 -3.53 -7.31 1.41
CA SER A 61 -3.44 -6.10 0.59
C SER A 61 -2.18 -6.11 -0.28
N SER A 62 -2.12 -5.20 -1.26
CA SER A 62 -0.90 -4.95 -2.04
C SER A 62 0.34 -4.58 -1.21
N GLU A 63 0.17 -4.22 0.07
CA GLU A 63 1.25 -3.88 1.01
C GLU A 63 1.71 -5.10 1.84
N GLY A 64 1.12 -6.28 1.62
CA GLY A 64 1.44 -7.49 2.40
C GLY A 64 0.73 -7.56 3.75
N LEU A 65 -0.28 -6.72 4.00
CA LEU A 65 -1.04 -6.71 5.24
C LEU A 65 -2.27 -7.61 5.13
N VAL A 66 -2.47 -8.51 6.10
CA VAL A 66 -3.68 -9.35 6.18
C VAL A 66 -4.89 -8.47 6.49
N THR A 67 -5.86 -8.43 5.57
CA THR A 67 -7.08 -7.63 5.68
C THR A 67 -8.28 -8.45 6.12
N ASP A 68 -8.36 -9.71 5.67
CA ASP A 68 -9.45 -10.63 6.00
C ASP A 68 -8.97 -12.07 6.16
N ILE A 69 -9.71 -12.85 6.96
CA ILE A 69 -9.48 -14.29 7.16
C ILE A 69 -10.85 -14.96 7.20
N THR A 70 -11.03 -15.98 6.37
CA THR A 70 -12.22 -16.83 6.39
C THR A 70 -11.81 -18.26 6.75
N VAL A 71 -12.59 -18.90 7.62
CA VAL A 71 -12.43 -20.31 7.97
C VAL A 71 -13.78 -20.99 7.74
N ASP A 72 -13.78 -22.05 6.93
CA ASP A 72 -14.97 -22.81 6.56
C ASP A 72 -15.72 -23.31 7.80
N ALA A 73 -17.05 -23.29 7.75
CA ALA A 73 -17.85 -23.65 8.92
C ALA A 73 -17.64 -25.08 9.41
N ARG A 74 -17.26 -25.97 8.50
CA ARG A 74 -17.05 -27.41 8.70
C ARG A 74 -15.57 -27.78 8.72
N TRP A 75 -14.68 -26.81 8.96
CA TRP A 75 -13.24 -27.03 8.98
C TRP A 75 -12.83 -28.21 9.86
N GLN A 76 -13.44 -28.38 11.04
CA GLN A 76 -13.11 -29.48 11.97
C GLN A 76 -13.37 -30.88 11.40
N ALA A 77 -14.23 -31.01 10.39
CA ALA A 77 -14.47 -32.29 9.71
C ALA A 77 -13.40 -32.62 8.66
N ARG A 78 -12.63 -31.63 8.24
CA ARG A 78 -11.66 -31.73 7.13
C ARG A 78 -10.21 -31.54 7.59
N LEU A 79 -10.02 -30.79 8.67
CA LEU A 79 -8.73 -30.36 9.18
C LEU A 79 -8.68 -30.62 10.70
N PRO A 80 -7.75 -31.46 11.19
CA PRO A 80 -7.53 -31.63 12.61
C PRO A 80 -7.12 -30.30 13.26
N ARG A 81 -7.45 -30.10 14.54
CA ARG A 81 -7.30 -28.80 15.22
C ARG A 81 -5.84 -28.34 15.29
N GLU A 82 -4.95 -29.29 15.50
CA GLU A 82 -3.50 -29.13 15.49
C GLU A 82 -2.96 -28.60 14.15
N HIS A 83 -3.66 -28.84 13.03
CA HIS A 83 -3.24 -28.41 11.71
C HIS A 83 -3.80 -27.03 11.30
N LEU A 84 -4.66 -26.41 12.13
CA LEU A 84 -5.22 -25.09 11.81
C LEU A 84 -4.14 -24.01 11.69
N GLY A 85 -3.08 -24.07 12.51
CA GLY A 85 -1.95 -23.13 12.42
C GLY A 85 -1.18 -23.27 11.11
N ALA A 86 -0.88 -24.50 10.71
CA ALA A 86 -0.21 -24.80 9.45
C ALA A 86 -1.06 -24.35 8.25
N ALA A 87 -2.37 -24.61 8.26
CA ALA A 87 -3.27 -24.17 7.19
C ALA A 87 -3.34 -22.64 7.08
N LEU A 88 -3.38 -21.90 8.21
CA LEU A 88 -3.29 -20.44 8.19
C LEU A 88 -1.95 -19.95 7.62
N PHE A 89 -0.84 -20.60 7.99
CA PHE A 89 0.48 -20.22 7.48
C PHE A 89 0.58 -20.47 5.97
N GLU A 90 0.08 -21.60 5.50
CA GLU A 90 0.04 -21.95 4.08
C GLU A 90 -0.83 -20.98 3.28
N ALA A 91 -2.06 -20.72 3.73
CA ALA A 91 -2.96 -19.75 3.09
C ALA A 91 -2.33 -18.35 3.02
N TYR A 92 -1.63 -17.93 4.07
CA TYR A 92 -0.89 -16.67 4.09
C TYR A 92 0.26 -16.67 3.07
N GLY A 93 1.05 -17.75 3.02
CA GLY A 93 2.14 -17.91 2.06
C GLY A 93 1.65 -17.83 0.61
N ASN A 94 0.53 -18.49 0.32
CA ASN A 94 -0.11 -18.46 -1.01
C ASN A 94 -0.63 -17.05 -1.36
N ALA A 95 -1.21 -16.33 -0.40
CA ALA A 95 -1.66 -14.95 -0.60
C ALA A 95 -0.47 -14.01 -0.88
N MET A 96 0.62 -14.14 -0.12
CA MET A 96 1.84 -13.35 -0.34
C MET A 96 2.48 -13.66 -1.70
N HIS A 97 2.49 -14.92 -2.12
CA HIS A 97 2.97 -15.32 -3.45
C HIS A 97 2.14 -14.68 -4.57
N ALA A 98 0.80 -14.68 -4.43
CA ALA A 98 -0.10 -14.00 -5.36
C ALA A 98 0.17 -12.49 -5.41
N THR A 99 0.35 -11.83 -4.26
CA THR A 99 0.72 -10.41 -4.18
C THR A 99 2.04 -10.11 -4.91
N MET A 100 3.08 -10.91 -4.66
CA MET A 100 4.39 -10.72 -5.31
C MET A 100 4.31 -10.95 -6.81
N SER A 101 3.58 -11.98 -7.25
CA SER A 101 3.41 -12.29 -8.68
C SER A 101 2.71 -11.13 -9.40
N ALA A 102 1.63 -10.61 -8.83
CA ALA A 102 0.92 -9.46 -9.39
C ALA A 102 1.76 -8.18 -9.41
N GLN A 103 2.62 -7.96 -8.40
CA GLN A 103 3.55 -6.83 -8.39
C GLN A 103 4.61 -6.96 -9.49
N LEU A 104 5.14 -8.16 -9.72
CA LEU A 104 6.10 -8.40 -10.80
C LEU A 104 5.47 -8.23 -12.17
N GLU A 105 4.24 -8.73 -12.38
CA GLU A 105 3.47 -8.52 -13.60
C GLU A 105 3.18 -7.03 -13.84
N ALA A 106 2.85 -6.28 -12.78
CA ALA A 106 2.64 -4.84 -12.89
C ALA A 106 3.92 -4.08 -13.27
N LEU A 107 5.09 -4.52 -12.78
CA LEU A 107 6.38 -3.96 -13.18
C LEU A 107 6.73 -4.30 -14.63
N ASP A 108 6.53 -5.55 -15.05
CA ASP A 108 6.75 -5.98 -16.43
C ASP A 108 5.82 -5.23 -17.40
N TRP A 109 4.55 -5.05 -17.03
CA TRP A 109 3.60 -4.25 -17.79
C TRP A 109 4.05 -2.77 -17.86
N ALA A 110 4.50 -2.18 -16.76
CA ALA A 110 5.00 -0.81 -16.75
C ALA A 110 6.26 -0.64 -17.61
N ASP A 111 7.16 -1.62 -17.60
CA ASP A 111 8.35 -1.64 -18.46
C ASP A 111 7.98 -1.86 -19.93
N SER A 112 6.94 -2.64 -20.23
CA SER A 112 6.43 -2.81 -21.59
C SER A 112 5.85 -1.50 -22.16
N ILE A 113 5.18 -0.70 -21.32
CA ILE A 113 4.67 0.63 -21.71
C ILE A 113 5.83 1.62 -21.89
N ARG A 114 6.84 1.55 -21.02
CA ARG A 114 8.03 2.40 -21.12
C ARG A 114 8.88 2.05 -22.35
N GLY A 115 8.93 0.77 -22.72
CA GLY A 115 9.61 0.26 -23.92
C GLY A 115 8.81 0.45 -25.21
N ASP A 116 7.56 0.92 -25.14
CA ASP A 116 6.84 1.38 -26.31
C ASP A 116 7.37 2.77 -26.70
N ASP A 117 8.45 2.78 -27.48
CA ASP A 117 9.13 3.97 -27.98
C ASP A 117 8.16 5.00 -28.59
N ARG A 118 6.97 4.57 -29.05
CA ARG A 118 5.90 5.45 -29.54
C ARG A 118 5.31 6.36 -28.47
N ILE A 119 5.09 5.86 -27.26
CA ILE A 119 4.57 6.67 -26.15
C ILE A 119 5.67 7.63 -25.68
N ALA A 120 6.92 7.16 -25.63
CA ALA A 120 8.07 8.02 -25.34
C ALA A 120 8.24 9.13 -26.39
N GLU A 121 8.09 8.82 -27.67
CA GLU A 121 8.16 9.77 -28.80
C GLU A 121 6.98 10.76 -28.81
N GLU A 122 5.75 10.31 -28.52
CA GLU A 122 4.58 11.19 -28.39
C GLU A 122 4.69 12.13 -27.18
N VAL A 123 5.18 11.63 -26.05
CA VAL A 123 5.44 12.42 -24.85
C VAL A 123 6.58 13.41 -25.09
N ASP A 124 7.67 13.02 -25.77
CA ASP A 124 8.77 13.93 -26.11
C ASP A 124 8.33 14.99 -27.12
N GLU A 125 7.56 14.66 -28.15
CA GLU A 125 7.02 15.66 -29.10
C GLU A 125 6.02 16.59 -28.41
N ARG A 126 5.16 16.09 -27.53
CA ARG A 126 4.29 16.94 -26.68
C ARG A 126 5.10 17.82 -25.74
N LEU A 127 6.14 17.30 -25.10
CA LEU A 127 7.04 18.07 -24.24
C LEU A 127 7.81 19.11 -25.05
N ARG A 128 8.23 18.80 -26.27
CA ARG A 128 8.92 19.72 -27.20
C ARG A 128 8.01 20.86 -27.65
N LEU A 129 6.73 20.57 -27.90
CA LEU A 129 5.70 21.56 -28.17
C LEU A 129 5.42 22.44 -26.93
N ASN A 130 5.37 21.85 -25.74
CA ASN A 130 5.16 22.58 -24.48
C ASN A 130 6.41 23.33 -23.97
N ARG A 131 7.62 22.92 -24.37
CA ARG A 131 8.90 23.57 -24.01
C ARG A 131 8.98 25.01 -24.55
N ARG A 132 8.13 25.36 -25.52
CA ARG A 132 7.93 26.76 -25.96
C ARG A 132 7.13 27.62 -24.97
N HIS A 133 6.56 27.06 -23.91
CA HIS A 133 5.72 27.79 -22.94
C HIS A 133 6.23 27.77 -21.49
N TYR A 134 7.20 26.92 -21.13
CA TYR A 134 7.78 26.92 -19.78
C TYR A 134 9.29 26.65 -19.82
N PRO A 135 10.13 27.67 -19.61
CA PRO A 135 11.59 27.53 -19.70
C PRO A 135 12.28 26.89 -18.47
N ASP A 136 11.55 26.43 -17.44
CA ASP A 136 12.14 26.00 -16.15
C ASP A 136 12.04 24.48 -15.85
N LEU A 137 11.40 23.71 -16.74
CA LEU A 137 11.15 22.27 -16.48
C LEU A 137 12.39 21.40 -16.74
N ALA A 138 13.27 21.84 -17.63
CA ALA A 138 14.56 21.18 -17.88
C ALA A 138 15.52 21.31 -16.69
N ASP A 139 15.52 22.47 -16.02
CA ASP A 139 16.35 22.74 -14.86
C ASP A 139 15.89 21.93 -13.63
N MET A 140 14.57 21.78 -13.43
CA MET A 140 14.04 20.87 -12.40
C MET A 140 14.40 19.39 -12.65
N LEU A 141 14.37 18.93 -13.90
CA LEU A 141 14.74 17.54 -14.23
C LEU A 141 16.23 17.28 -13.99
N ALA A 142 17.08 18.25 -14.31
CA ALA A 142 18.52 18.17 -14.00
C ALA A 142 18.78 18.11 -12.49
N ASP A 143 18.04 18.86 -11.67
CA ASP A 143 18.15 18.81 -10.20
C ASP A 143 17.73 17.44 -9.62
N VAL A 144 16.63 16.86 -10.12
CA VAL A 144 16.16 15.54 -9.69
C VAL A 144 17.16 14.44 -10.04
N GLN A 145 17.74 14.48 -11.24
CA GLN A 145 18.78 13.53 -11.65
C GLN A 145 20.04 13.67 -10.79
N HIS A 146 20.50 14.90 -10.56
CA HIS A 146 21.66 15.17 -9.73
C HIS A 146 21.49 14.68 -8.28
N ARG A 147 20.29 14.80 -7.71
CA ARG A 147 19.97 14.22 -6.40
C ARG A 147 20.04 12.69 -6.40
N ARG A 148 19.53 12.03 -7.45
CA ARG A 148 19.54 10.56 -7.56
C ARG A 148 20.97 10.01 -7.58
N ASP A 149 21.83 10.60 -8.40
CA ASP A 149 23.23 10.19 -8.52
C ASP A 149 23.97 10.37 -7.21
N ARG A 150 23.66 11.44 -6.46
CA ARG A 150 24.23 11.68 -5.13
C ARG A 150 23.84 10.59 -4.12
N TYR A 151 22.60 10.10 -4.16
CA TYR A 151 22.16 8.98 -3.31
C TYR A 151 22.82 7.66 -3.71
N GLU A 152 22.93 7.40 -5.00
CA GLU A 152 23.54 6.16 -5.52
C GLU A 152 25.05 6.11 -5.22
N MET A 153 25.72 7.26 -5.22
CA MET A 153 27.13 7.37 -4.83
C MET A 153 27.29 7.16 -3.32
N ALA A 154 26.35 7.65 -2.49
CA ALA A 154 26.38 7.45 -1.05
C ALA A 154 26.15 5.97 -0.65
N THR A 155 25.35 5.22 -1.41
CA THR A 155 25.12 3.79 -1.14
C THR A 155 26.26 2.89 -1.61
N ARG A 156 26.99 3.26 -2.67
CA ARG A 156 28.17 2.49 -3.14
C ARG A 156 29.40 2.62 -2.24
N HIS A 157 29.54 3.71 -1.49
CA HIS A 157 30.68 3.97 -0.60
C HIS A 157 30.40 3.61 0.87
N ALA A 158 29.20 3.13 1.20
CA ALA A 158 28.95 2.51 2.49
C ALA A 158 29.59 1.11 2.48
N ASP A 159 30.70 0.94 3.18
CA ASP A 159 31.23 -0.38 3.52
C ASP A 159 30.08 -1.25 4.07
N PRO A 160 29.91 -2.50 3.62
CA PRO A 160 28.92 -3.39 4.20
C PRO A 160 29.24 -3.56 5.69
N PRO A 161 28.33 -3.29 6.62
CA PRO A 161 28.59 -3.55 8.02
C PRO A 161 28.87 -5.05 8.18
N ALA A 162 30.09 -5.38 8.65
CA ALA A 162 30.58 -6.74 8.90
C ALA A 162 29.90 -7.43 10.10
N THR A 163 28.67 -7.06 10.40
CA THR A 163 27.81 -7.67 11.42
C THR A 163 26.43 -7.73 10.81
N ALA A 164 26.06 -8.89 10.27
CA ALA A 164 24.66 -9.15 9.92
C ALA A 164 23.81 -8.76 11.14
N PRO A 165 22.81 -7.89 10.99
CA PRO A 165 21.98 -7.50 12.11
C PRO A 165 21.40 -8.77 12.72
N ILE A 166 21.54 -8.93 14.04
CA ILE A 166 20.92 -10.01 14.79
C ILE A 166 19.42 -9.96 14.46
N GLN A 167 18.95 -10.88 13.62
CA GLN A 167 17.54 -11.00 13.31
C GLN A 167 16.84 -11.33 14.63
N ARG A 168 16.03 -10.39 15.11
CA ARG A 168 15.30 -10.56 16.36
C ARG A 168 14.07 -11.39 16.07
N ASP A 169 14.16 -12.67 16.42
CA ASP A 169 13.00 -13.53 16.48
C ASP A 169 12.04 -12.94 17.52
N THR A 170 10.86 -12.53 17.04
CA THR A 170 9.83 -11.94 17.89
C THR A 170 8.61 -12.82 17.84
N THR A 171 8.29 -13.42 18.96
CA THR A 171 7.07 -14.22 19.14
C THR A 171 5.94 -13.32 19.63
N ILE A 172 4.81 -13.36 18.92
CA ILE A 172 3.69 -12.46 19.12
C ILE A 172 2.45 -13.29 19.36
N ARG A 173 1.73 -12.97 20.43
CA ARG A 173 0.51 -13.68 20.80
C ARG A 173 -0.71 -12.86 20.43
N GLY A 174 -1.77 -13.53 19.99
CA GLY A 174 -3.08 -12.93 19.86
C GLY A 174 -3.62 -12.41 21.21
N PRO A 175 -4.62 -11.51 21.20
CA PRO A 175 -5.19 -10.91 22.41
C PRO A 175 -5.69 -11.92 23.45
N ILE A 176 -6.34 -12.98 23.01
CA ILE A 176 -6.83 -14.08 23.88
C ILE A 176 -5.73 -15.14 24.06
N GLY A 177 -4.78 -15.21 23.14
CA GLY A 177 -3.61 -16.07 23.18
C GLY A 177 -3.88 -17.46 22.62
N PHE A 178 -4.78 -17.59 21.64
CA PHE A 178 -4.96 -18.85 20.92
C PHE A 178 -3.91 -19.06 19.83
N PHE A 179 -3.45 -17.96 19.24
CA PHE A 179 -2.43 -17.97 18.20
C PHE A 179 -1.13 -17.38 18.71
N GLU A 180 -0.05 -18.02 18.30
CA GLU A 180 1.31 -17.53 18.48
C GLU A 180 1.94 -17.42 17.08
N ILE A 181 2.39 -16.23 16.71
CA ILE A 181 3.01 -15.93 15.43
C ILE A 181 4.47 -15.60 15.68
N THR A 182 5.36 -16.33 15.03
CA THR A 182 6.80 -16.05 15.07
C THR A 182 7.17 -15.17 13.91
N VAL A 183 7.79 -14.03 14.18
CA VAL A 183 8.26 -13.06 13.18
C VAL A 183 9.78 -13.02 13.18
N ILE A 184 10.40 -13.28 12.03
CA ILE A 184 11.86 -13.26 11.83
C ILE A 184 12.16 -12.25 10.72
N GLY A 185 12.97 -11.24 11.03
CA GLY A 185 13.34 -10.21 10.05
C GLY A 185 12.14 -9.46 9.45
N GLY A 186 11.09 -9.25 10.24
CA GLY A 186 9.86 -8.59 9.80
C GLY A 186 8.90 -9.46 8.97
N ARG A 187 9.21 -10.76 8.79
CA ARG A 187 8.37 -11.71 8.06
C ARG A 187 7.80 -12.76 9.01
N ILE A 188 6.57 -13.20 8.76
CA ILE A 188 5.98 -14.30 9.51
C ILE A 188 6.69 -15.60 9.11
N ALA A 189 7.25 -16.29 10.09
CA ALA A 189 8.00 -17.53 9.92
C ALA A 189 7.22 -18.77 10.37
N ASP A 190 6.31 -18.63 11.33
CA ASP A 190 5.50 -19.72 11.86
C ASP A 190 4.20 -19.20 12.49
N ILE A 191 3.16 -20.05 12.51
CA ILE A 191 1.88 -19.80 13.16
C ILE A 191 1.46 -21.06 13.92
N GLN A 192 1.40 -20.95 15.25
CA GLN A 192 0.99 -22.03 16.13
C GLN A 192 -0.36 -21.76 16.76
N VAL A 193 -1.15 -22.83 16.92
CA VAL A 193 -2.42 -22.82 17.65
C VAL A 193 -2.21 -23.49 19.00
N LEU A 194 -2.42 -22.73 20.08
CA LEU A 194 -2.33 -23.22 21.45
C LEU A 194 -3.63 -23.94 21.83
N LEU A 195 -3.72 -25.22 21.47
CA LEU A 195 -4.90 -26.06 21.69
C LEU A 195 -5.39 -26.10 23.14
N SER A 196 -4.46 -25.99 24.11
CA SER A 196 -4.78 -25.95 25.54
C SER A 196 -5.62 -24.72 25.94
N ARG A 197 -5.65 -23.69 25.11
CA ARG A 197 -6.39 -22.45 25.34
C ARG A 197 -7.65 -22.35 24.49
N LEU A 198 -7.81 -23.23 23.50
CA LEU A 198 -8.95 -23.17 22.60
C LEU A 198 -10.23 -23.58 23.35
N PRO A 199 -11.25 -22.70 23.45
CA PRO A 199 -12.49 -23.07 24.12
C PRO A 199 -13.19 -24.20 23.38
N HIS A 200 -13.95 -25.02 24.11
CA HIS A 200 -14.78 -26.08 23.52
C HIS A 200 -16.26 -25.69 23.63
N PRO A 201 -17.00 -25.44 22.53
CA PRO A 201 -16.58 -25.33 21.13
C PRO A 201 -16.18 -23.88 20.75
N ALA A 202 -14.97 -23.69 20.23
CA ALA A 202 -14.56 -22.40 19.66
C ALA A 202 -15.40 -22.12 18.42
N THR A 203 -16.13 -21.01 18.41
CA THR A 203 -16.86 -20.57 17.23
C THR A 203 -15.89 -20.01 16.20
N ASN A 204 -16.17 -20.21 14.92
CA ASN A 204 -15.28 -19.76 13.84
C ASN A 204 -15.05 -18.24 13.86
N GLY A 205 -16.07 -17.48 14.25
CA GLY A 205 -15.96 -16.03 14.42
C GLY A 205 -14.89 -15.63 15.43
N THR A 206 -14.79 -16.32 16.58
CA THR A 206 -13.75 -16.04 17.57
C THR A 206 -12.35 -16.42 17.06
N LEU A 207 -12.22 -17.54 16.36
CA LEU A 207 -10.94 -17.96 15.78
C LEU A 207 -10.44 -16.95 14.73
N VAL A 208 -11.33 -16.52 13.82
CA VAL A 208 -11.04 -15.53 12.78
C VAL A 208 -10.61 -14.20 13.40
N GLN A 209 -11.39 -13.68 14.36
CA GLN A 209 -11.09 -12.40 14.99
C GLN A 209 -9.74 -12.43 15.73
N GLU A 210 -9.46 -13.52 16.44
CA GLU A 210 -8.21 -13.69 17.17
C GLU A 210 -7.01 -13.82 16.22
N ALA A 211 -7.12 -14.65 15.17
CA ALA A 211 -6.07 -14.80 14.17
C ALA A 211 -5.77 -13.46 13.50
N LEU A 212 -6.80 -12.73 13.06
CA LEU A 212 -6.65 -11.43 12.43
C LEU A 212 -5.98 -10.41 13.36
N ALA A 213 -6.33 -10.42 14.65
CA ALA A 213 -5.69 -9.57 15.65
C ALA A 213 -4.21 -9.94 15.87
N ALA A 214 -3.87 -11.23 15.86
CA ALA A 214 -2.49 -11.70 15.93
C ALA A 214 -1.69 -11.23 14.70
N PHE A 215 -2.20 -11.39 13.47
CA PHE A 215 -1.55 -10.91 12.25
C PHE A 215 -1.32 -9.40 12.26
N ARG A 216 -2.31 -8.61 12.69
CA ARG A 216 -2.16 -7.15 12.82
C ARG A 216 -1.10 -6.77 13.86
N SER A 217 -0.97 -7.55 14.92
CA SER A 217 0.06 -7.34 15.94
C SER A 217 1.44 -7.71 15.40
N ALA A 218 1.53 -8.77 14.59
CA ALA A 218 2.74 -9.17 13.88
C ALA A 218 3.22 -8.09 12.90
N ALA A 219 2.31 -7.54 12.09
CA ALA A 219 2.64 -6.45 11.17
C ALA A 219 3.23 -5.24 11.90
N ARG A 220 2.64 -4.82 13.03
CA ARG A 220 3.14 -3.69 13.83
C ARG A 220 4.51 -3.94 14.46
N ALA A 221 4.80 -5.18 14.84
CA ALA A 221 6.10 -5.54 15.40
C ALA A 221 7.20 -5.58 14.33
N GLY A 222 6.86 -6.02 13.11
CA GLY A 222 7.79 -6.04 11.98
C GLY A 222 8.15 -4.66 11.42
N SER A 223 7.35 -3.62 11.69
CA SER A 223 7.63 -2.25 11.22
C SER A 223 8.58 -1.44 12.12
N ARG A 224 9.11 -2.01 13.20
CA ARG A 224 10.01 -1.33 14.16
C ARG A 224 11.46 -1.64 13.90
#